data_AF-A0A3N5ZUN9-F1
#
_entry.id   AF-A0A3N5ZUN9-F1
#
_cell.length_a   1.000
_cell.length_b   1.000
_cell.length_c   1.000
_cell.angle_alpha   90.00
_cell.angle_beta   90.00
_cell.angle_gamma   90.00
#
_symmetry.space_group_name_H-M   'P 1'
#
loop_
_entity.id
_entity.type
_entity.pdbx_description
1 polymer ?
#
loop_
_entity_poly.entity_id
_entity_poly.type
_entity_poly.pdbx_seq_one_letter_code
_entity_poly.pdbx_strand_id
1 'polypeptide(L)'
;MNSLQNASTLTSHRSSNEEFGDLGSLFHRLNNELGIILSHAELLEVKAMDDISRSRASQVVSSVLDAMGTARSIRSRINQLTNRD
;
A
#
# COMPACT_ATOMS: atom_id res chain seq x y z
N MET A 1 -3.85 51.23 -7.85
CA MET A 1 -4.78 50.13 -7.49
C MET A 1 -4.52 48.99 -8.45
N ASN A 2 -4.36 47.75 -7.94
CA ASN A 2 -4.11 46.46 -8.63
C ASN A 2 -2.71 45.85 -8.46
N SER A 3 -2.34 45.46 -7.23
CA SER A 3 -1.23 44.52 -7.02
C SER A 3 -1.48 43.48 -5.92
N LEU A 4 -2.74 43.21 -5.57
CA LEU A 4 -3.08 42.29 -4.45
C LEU A 4 -4.05 41.15 -4.82
N GLN A 5 -4.31 40.88 -6.11
CA GLN A 5 -5.32 39.87 -6.51
C GLN A 5 -4.76 38.59 -7.14
N ASN A 6 -3.43 38.42 -7.29
CA ASN A 6 -2.88 37.28 -8.04
C ASN A 6 -2.19 36.20 -7.17
N ALA A 7 -2.22 36.32 -5.84
CA ALA A 7 -1.59 35.34 -4.95
C ALA A 7 -2.53 34.19 -4.54
N SER A 8 -3.84 34.35 -4.72
CA SER A 8 -4.85 33.37 -4.23
C SER A 8 -5.07 32.18 -5.17
N THR A 9 -4.54 32.19 -6.39
CA THR A 9 -4.71 31.12 -7.39
C THR A 9 -3.58 30.09 -7.43
N LEU A 10 -2.43 30.35 -6.80
CA LEU A 10 -1.28 29.42 -6.79
C LEU A 10 -1.29 28.43 -5.61
N THR A 11 -2.14 28.64 -4.60
CA THR A 11 -2.22 27.78 -3.41
C THR A 11 -3.23 26.65 -3.54
N SER A 12 -4.15 26.69 -4.52
CA SER A 12 -5.23 25.70 -4.63
C SER A 12 -4.86 24.44 -5.42
N HIS A 13 -3.74 24.42 -6.14
CA HIS A 13 -3.29 23.26 -6.95
C HIS A 13 -2.21 22.42 -6.27
N ARG A 14 -1.67 22.86 -5.13
CA ARG A 14 -0.55 22.15 -4.46
C ARG A 14 -1.00 21.04 -3.52
N SER A 15 -2.24 21.09 -3.03
CA SER A 15 -2.77 20.12 -2.06
C SER A 15 -3.03 18.73 -2.63
N SER A 16 -3.42 18.61 -3.90
CA SER A 16 -3.77 17.32 -4.49
C SER A 16 -2.54 16.45 -4.78
N ASN A 17 -1.41 17.05 -5.19
CA ASN A 17 -0.21 16.30 -5.57
C ASN A 17 0.61 15.78 -4.38
N GLU A 18 0.51 16.40 -3.19
CA GLU A 18 1.22 15.94 -2.00
C GLU A 18 0.49 14.76 -1.33
N GLU A 19 -0.85 14.72 -1.35
CA GLU A 19 -1.65 13.60 -0.84
C GLU A 19 -1.38 12.28 -1.59
N PHE A 20 -1.23 12.32 -2.92
CA PHE A 20 -0.89 11.13 -3.70
C PHE A 20 0.57 10.70 -3.51
N GLY A 21 1.48 11.63 -3.24
CA GLY A 21 2.85 11.33 -2.86
C GLY A 21 2.92 10.54 -1.54
N ASP A 22 2.12 10.94 -0.56
CA ASP A 22 1.97 10.23 0.70
C ASP A 22 1.38 8.83 0.49
N LEU A 23 0.25 8.72 -0.22
CA LEU A 23 -0.42 7.44 -0.43
C LEU A 23 0.42 6.43 -1.24
N GLY A 24 1.12 6.90 -2.27
CA GLY A 24 2.07 6.06 -3.02
C GLY A 24 3.17 5.51 -2.12
N SER A 25 3.71 6.33 -1.22
CA SER A 25 4.71 5.93 -0.24
C SER A 25 4.15 4.94 0.79
N LEU A 26 2.90 5.13 1.24
CA LEU A 26 2.22 4.22 2.15
C LEU A 26 1.99 2.85 1.52
N PHE A 27 1.57 2.79 0.25
CA PHE A 27 1.45 1.51 -0.47
C PHE A 27 2.79 0.82 -0.67
N HIS A 28 3.86 1.56 -0.94
CA HIS A 28 5.20 0.99 -1.01
C HIS A 28 5.60 0.37 0.34
N ARG A 29 5.46 1.14 1.43
CA ARG A 29 5.75 0.65 2.79
C ARG A 29 4.90 -0.56 3.16
N LEU A 30 3.60 -0.53 2.89
CA LEU A 30 2.69 -1.65 3.14
C LEU A 30 3.13 -2.91 2.40
N ASN A 31 3.42 -2.80 1.10
CA ASN A 31 3.88 -3.95 0.32
C ASN A 31 5.25 -4.48 0.79
N ASN A 32 6.13 -3.59 1.26
CA ASN A 32 7.40 -4.00 1.87
C ASN A 32 7.19 -4.81 3.16
N GLU A 33 6.36 -4.31 4.08
CA GLU A 33 6.06 -5.04 5.32
C GLU A 33 5.38 -6.39 5.03
N LEU A 34 4.46 -6.44 4.08
CA LEU A 34 3.83 -7.70 3.65
C LEU A 34 4.86 -8.67 3.05
N GLY A 35 5.82 -8.19 2.26
CA GLY A 35 6.90 -9.03 1.73
C GLY A 35 7.82 -9.61 2.81
N ILE A 36 8.13 -8.82 3.85
CA ILE A 36 8.89 -9.30 5.02
C ILE A 36 8.11 -10.39 5.76
N ILE A 37 6.82 -10.15 6.03
CA ILE A 37 5.96 -11.13 6.71
C ILE A 37 5.85 -12.42 5.89
N LEU A 38 5.67 -12.32 4.57
CA LEU A 38 5.62 -13.47 3.66
C LEU A 38 6.90 -14.29 3.76
N SER A 39 8.06 -13.64 3.64
CA SER A 39 9.38 -14.31 3.71
C SER A 39 9.58 -15.04 5.05
N HIS A 40 9.14 -14.42 6.15
CA HIS A 40 9.19 -15.06 7.47
C HIS A 40 8.23 -16.26 7.57
N ALA A 41 7.02 -16.14 7.05
CA ALA A 41 6.04 -17.22 7.06
C ALA A 41 6.52 -18.43 6.23
N GLU A 42 7.06 -18.19 5.03
CA GLU A 42 7.66 -19.22 4.19
C GLU A 42 8.84 -19.90 4.90
N LEU A 43 9.71 -19.12 5.55
CA LEU A 43 10.83 -19.68 6.30
C LEU A 43 10.35 -20.55 7.48
N LEU A 44 9.30 -20.14 8.18
CA LEU A 44 8.68 -20.92 9.26
C LEU A 44 8.06 -22.22 8.71
N GLU A 45 7.39 -22.16 7.57
CA GLU A 45 6.79 -23.33 6.92
C GLU A 45 7.86 -24.36 6.53
N VAL A 46 8.98 -23.90 5.95
CA VAL A 46 10.12 -24.75 5.58
C VAL A 46 10.78 -25.36 6.81
N LYS A 47 10.94 -24.58 7.90
CA LYS A 47 11.64 -25.02 9.12
C LYS A 47 10.75 -25.75 10.13
N ALA A 48 9.44 -25.84 9.91
CA ALA A 48 8.52 -26.48 10.84
C ALA A 48 8.88 -27.97 11.03
N MET A 49 9.00 -28.38 12.30
CA MET A 49 9.30 -29.76 12.70
C MET A 49 8.06 -30.64 12.80
N ASP A 50 6.88 -30.02 12.94
CA ASP A 50 5.59 -30.69 13.07
C ASP A 50 4.56 -30.12 12.06
N ASP A 51 3.58 -30.93 11.72
CA ASP A 51 2.58 -30.60 10.71
C ASP A 51 1.62 -29.49 11.14
N ILE A 52 1.39 -29.32 12.45
CA ILE A 52 0.53 -28.25 12.97
C ILE A 52 1.20 -26.90 12.75
N SER A 53 2.48 -26.78 13.09
CA SER A 53 3.27 -25.58 12.86
C SER A 53 3.41 -25.26 11.37
N ARG A 54 3.63 -26.28 10.53
CA ARG A 54 3.69 -26.14 9.07
C ARG A 54 2.37 -25.61 8.51
N SER A 55 1.24 -26.21 8.91
CA SER A 55 -0.10 -25.80 8.49
C SER A 55 -0.41 -24.36 8.89
N ARG A 56 -0.06 -23.96 10.12
CA ARG A 56 -0.22 -22.56 10.57
C ARG A 56 0.62 -21.58 9.74
N ALA A 57 1.88 -21.92 9.45
CA ALA A 57 2.73 -21.07 8.61
C ALA A 57 2.15 -20.94 7.19
N SER A 58 1.67 -22.04 6.60
CA SER A 58 0.98 -22.05 5.31
C SER A 58 -0.26 -21.15 5.28
N GLN A 59 -1.05 -21.15 6.36
CA GLN A 59 -2.20 -20.25 6.50
C GLN A 59 -1.78 -18.77 6.53
N VAL A 60 -0.66 -18.44 7.19
CA VAL A 60 -0.12 -17.07 7.19
C VAL A 60 0.34 -16.69 5.79
N VAL A 61 1.05 -17.56 5.07
CA VAL A 61 1.46 -17.35 3.67
C VAL A 61 0.24 -17.01 2.81
N SER A 62 -0.81 -17.84 2.85
CA SER A 62 -2.05 -17.60 2.09
C SER A 62 -2.68 -16.25 2.45
N SER A 63 -2.78 -15.94 3.75
CA SER A 63 -3.39 -14.70 4.22
C SER A 63 -2.63 -13.44 3.77
N VAL A 64 -1.30 -13.51 3.72
CA VAL A 64 -0.45 -12.40 3.25
C VAL A 64 -0.62 -12.19 1.75
N LEU A 65 -0.69 -13.26 0.96
CA LEU A 65 -0.93 -13.17 -0.48
C LEU A 65 -2.29 -12.50 -0.78
N ASP A 66 -3.33 -12.88 -0.03
CA ASP A 66 -4.66 -12.26 -0.11
C ASP A 66 -4.62 -10.77 0.27
N ALA A 67 -3.89 -10.42 1.34
CA ALA A 67 -3.69 -9.04 1.75
C ALA A 67 -2.97 -8.21 0.68
N MET A 68 -1.92 -8.76 0.05
CA MET A 68 -1.23 -8.11 -1.08
C MET A 68 -2.16 -7.94 -2.30
N GLY A 69 -3.05 -8.89 -2.56
CA GLY A 69 -4.08 -8.78 -3.60
C GLY A 69 -5.07 -7.65 -3.29
N THR A 70 -5.50 -7.55 -2.04
CA THR A 70 -6.38 -6.48 -1.55
C THR A 70 -5.70 -5.12 -1.67
N ALA A 71 -4.45 -4.98 -1.22
CA ALA A 71 -3.67 -3.73 -1.33
C ALA A 71 -3.53 -3.27 -2.79
N ARG A 72 -3.25 -4.20 -3.71
CA ARG A 72 -3.22 -3.92 -5.17
C ARG A 72 -4.56 -3.42 -5.69
N SER A 73 -5.66 -4.03 -5.25
CA SER A 73 -7.01 -3.65 -5.65
C SER A 73 -7.38 -2.25 -5.15
N ILE A 74 -7.03 -1.92 -3.91
CA ILE A 74 -7.24 -0.57 -3.35
C ILE A 74 -6.45 0.46 -4.16
N ARG A 75 -5.15 0.23 -4.41
CA ARG A 75 -4.31 1.13 -5.21
C ARG A 75 -4.89 1.34 -6.62
N SER A 76 -5.33 0.27 -7.28
CA SER A 76 -5.96 0.36 -8.60
C SER A 76 -7.22 1.21 -8.58
N ARG A 77 -8.09 1.03 -7.58
CA ARG A 77 -9.36 1.76 -7.47
C ARG A 77 -9.14 3.23 -7.18
N ILE A 78 -8.14 3.58 -6.37
CA ILE A 78 -7.79 4.98 -6.11
C ILE A 78 -7.25 5.63 -7.39
N ASN A 79 -6.32 4.99 -8.11
CA ASN A 79 -5.83 5.52 -9.38
C ASN A 79 -6.96 5.75 -10.40
N GLN A 80 -7.96 4.85 -10.45
CA GLN A 80 -9.13 5.01 -11.31
C GLN A 80 -10.02 6.18 -10.89
N LEU A 81 -10.12 6.50 -9.61
CA LEU A 81 -10.88 7.66 -9.13
C LEU A 81 -10.14 8.96 -9.48
N THR A 82 -8.82 9.01 -9.27
CA THR A 82 -8.00 10.19 -9.57
C THR A 82 -7.94 10.52 -11.06
N ASN A 83 -7.98 9.51 -11.94
CA ASN A 83 -7.91 9.72 -13.39
C ASN A 83 -9.26 10.12 -14.03
N ARG A 84 -10.32 10.31 -13.24
CA ARG A 84 -11.68 10.66 -13.73
C ARG A 84 -12.06 12.12 -13.49
N ASP A 85 -11.19 12.89 -12.86
CA ASP A 85 -11.28 14.35 -12.68
C ASP A 85 -10.35 15.09 -13.66
#